data_AF-A0A6P0TJR2-F1
#
_entry.id   AF-A0A6P0TJR2-F1
#
_cell.length_a   1.000
_cell.length_b   1.000
_cell.length_c   1.000
_cell.angle_alpha   90.00
_cell.angle_beta   90.00
_cell.angle_gamma   90.00
#
_symmetry.space_group_name_H-M   'P 1'
#
loop_
_entity.id
_entity.type
_entity.pdbx_description
1 polymer ?
#
loop_
_entity_poly.entity_id
_entity_poly.type
_entity_poly.pdbx_seq_one_letter_code
_entity_poly.pdbx_strand_id
1 'polypeptide(L)'
;MGSSNSNPGKPRPLRRFFGNVMLPSVALGIAVIVIRQLGILESFELGAYDRFIRWRPSEGIDDRFLVVGVDETDIQTLDEYPLHDDTIADLLAELQSYNPRVIALDIARDVPQGDEAGRDRLRETVAGSDRIITVCLLSSERSPGAAPAPGTPNDRVGFADFHQDPSGVVRRTILASIPPPPPANWPRLHFCNNAQQ
;
A
#
# COMPACT_ATOMS: atom_id res chain seq x y z
N MET A 1 -88.86 -3.18 20.47
CA MET A 1 -87.91 -2.31 21.19
C MET A 1 -86.69 -3.12 21.60
N GLY A 2 -85.49 -2.62 21.31
CA GLY A 2 -84.19 -3.10 21.83
C GLY A 2 -83.59 -4.30 21.07
N SER A 3 -82.33 -4.32 20.67
CA SER A 3 -81.30 -3.29 20.46
C SER A 3 -80.25 -3.95 19.55
N SER A 4 -79.98 -3.34 18.40
CA SER A 4 -78.94 -3.77 17.47
C SER A 4 -77.58 -3.39 18.04
N ASN A 5 -76.76 -4.37 18.43
CA ASN A 5 -75.40 -4.14 18.87
C ASN A 5 -74.43 -4.31 17.69
N SER A 6 -74.20 -3.23 16.95
CA SER A 6 -73.11 -3.11 15.98
C SER A 6 -71.81 -2.77 16.71
N ASN A 7 -70.83 -3.68 16.69
CA ASN A 7 -69.48 -3.41 17.21
C ASN A 7 -68.58 -2.95 16.04
N PRO A 8 -68.13 -1.69 15.98
CA PRO A 8 -67.30 -1.22 14.88
C PRO A 8 -65.81 -1.49 15.14
N GLY A 9 -65.16 -2.12 14.15
CA GLY A 9 -63.77 -1.89 13.73
C GLY A 9 -62.65 -1.97 14.77
N LYS A 10 -61.88 -3.07 14.74
CA LYS A 10 -60.49 -3.05 15.24
C LYS A 10 -59.49 -3.16 14.08
N PRO A 11 -59.06 -2.06 13.44
CA PRO A 11 -57.80 -2.06 12.72
C PRO A 11 -56.66 -1.95 13.76
N ARG A 12 -56.22 -3.10 14.30
CA ARG A 12 -55.11 -3.17 15.28
C ARG A 12 -53.80 -3.84 14.83
N PRO A 13 -53.58 -4.32 13.58
CA PRO A 13 -52.29 -4.92 13.23
C PRO A 13 -51.23 -3.85 12.93
N LEU A 14 -51.59 -2.81 12.16
CA LEU A 14 -50.62 -1.82 11.65
C LEU A 14 -49.97 -0.99 12.78
N ARG A 15 -50.77 -0.47 13.71
CA ARG A 15 -50.26 0.36 14.83
C ARG A 15 -49.40 -0.41 15.84
N ARG A 16 -49.63 -1.72 15.99
CA ARG A 16 -48.81 -2.62 16.83
C ARG A 16 -47.51 -3.02 16.13
N PHE A 17 -47.56 -3.22 14.81
CA PHE A 17 -46.38 -3.47 13.98
C PHE A 17 -45.44 -2.26 13.95
N PHE A 18 -45.97 -1.06 13.69
CA PHE A 18 -45.18 0.18 13.73
C PHE A 18 -44.65 0.51 15.14
N GLY A 19 -45.42 0.25 16.21
CA GLY A 19 -45.00 0.52 17.59
C GLY A 19 -43.96 -0.46 18.14
N ASN A 20 -44.17 -1.77 17.94
CA ASN A 20 -43.39 -2.81 18.63
C ASN A 20 -42.24 -3.39 17.80
N VAL A 21 -42.22 -3.13 16.48
CA VAL A 21 -41.18 -3.67 15.59
C VAL A 21 -40.40 -2.54 14.95
N MET A 22 -41.08 -1.56 14.33
CA MET A 22 -40.39 -0.51 13.57
C MET A 22 -39.54 0.42 14.46
N LEU A 23 -40.07 0.86 15.61
CA LEU A 23 -39.33 1.68 16.58
C LEU A 23 -38.04 1.03 17.12
N PRO A 24 -38.06 -0.21 17.68
CA PRO A 24 -36.83 -0.84 18.17
C PRO A 24 -35.85 -1.17 17.04
N SER A 25 -36.34 -1.54 15.84
CA SER A 25 -35.46 -1.77 14.69
C SER A 25 -34.74 -0.49 14.24
N VAL A 26 -35.44 0.64 14.18
CA VAL A 26 -34.82 1.94 13.86
C VAL A 26 -33.85 2.36 14.97
N ALA A 27 -34.22 2.21 16.23
CA ALA A 27 -33.36 2.53 17.35
C ALA A 27 -32.06 1.71 17.34
N LEU A 28 -32.16 0.40 17.08
CA LEU A 28 -31.00 -0.48 16.93
C LEU A 28 -30.14 -0.08 15.72
N GLY A 29 -30.78 0.23 14.58
CA GLY A 29 -30.07 0.69 13.39
C GLY A 29 -29.28 1.97 13.64
N ILE A 30 -29.90 2.96 14.31
CA ILE A 30 -29.23 4.20 14.72
C ILE A 30 -28.08 3.91 15.68
N ALA A 31 -28.29 3.05 16.69
CA ALA A 31 -27.24 2.68 17.64
C ALA A 31 -26.03 2.04 16.94
N VAL A 32 -26.26 1.12 16.01
CA VAL A 32 -25.19 0.50 15.22
C VAL A 32 -24.45 1.53 14.37
N ILE A 33 -25.18 2.44 13.71
CA ILE A 33 -24.57 3.54 12.93
C ILE A 33 -23.68 4.39 13.84
N VAL A 34 -24.17 4.80 15.02
CA VAL A 34 -23.39 5.62 15.98
C VAL A 34 -22.15 4.87 16.45
N ILE A 35 -22.28 3.63 16.89
CA ILE A 35 -21.15 2.81 17.37
C ILE A 35 -20.09 2.65 16.27
N ARG A 36 -20.53 2.43 15.02
CA ARG A 36 -19.63 2.31 13.86
C ARG A 36 -18.92 3.63 13.56
N GLN A 37 -19.63 4.76 13.62
CA GLN A 37 -19.01 6.07 13.41
C GLN A 37 -18.02 6.46 14.51
N LEU A 38 -18.18 5.91 15.72
CA LEU A 38 -17.23 6.06 16.82
C LEU A 38 -16.02 5.10 16.72
N GLY A 39 -15.99 4.20 15.73
CA GLY A 39 -14.89 3.24 15.54
C GLY A 39 -14.81 2.15 16.61
N ILE A 40 -15.81 2.01 17.48
CA ILE A 40 -15.76 1.09 18.65
C ILE A 40 -15.60 -0.38 18.20
N LEU A 41 -16.19 -0.73 17.05
CA LEU A 41 -16.13 -2.09 16.49
C LEU A 41 -14.93 -2.32 15.58
N GLU A 42 -14.19 -1.27 15.20
CA GLU A 42 -13.14 -1.34 14.17
C GLU A 42 -12.08 -2.39 14.52
N SER A 43 -11.58 -2.39 15.76
CA SER A 43 -10.58 -3.37 16.20
C SER A 43 -11.05 -4.83 16.09
N PHE A 44 -12.33 -5.08 16.38
CA PHE A 44 -12.91 -6.43 16.26
C PHE A 44 -13.09 -6.83 14.79
N GLU A 45 -13.54 -5.89 13.96
CA GLU A 45 -13.72 -6.10 12.52
C GLU A 45 -12.38 -6.39 11.84
N LEU A 46 -11.35 -5.61 12.12
CA LEU A 46 -10.00 -5.83 11.59
C LEU A 46 -9.40 -7.16 12.06
N GLY A 47 -9.60 -7.52 13.33
CA GLY A 47 -9.14 -8.82 13.84
C GLY A 47 -9.85 -10.01 13.19
N ALA A 48 -11.15 -9.90 12.96
CA ALA A 48 -11.92 -10.92 12.24
C ALA A 48 -11.48 -11.02 10.77
N TYR A 49 -11.27 -9.88 10.10
CA TYR A 49 -10.71 -9.82 8.75
C TYR A 49 -9.35 -10.51 8.67
N ASP A 50 -8.39 -10.14 9.53
CA ASP A 50 -7.05 -10.73 9.56
C ASP A 50 -7.11 -12.26 9.73
N ARG A 51 -8.05 -12.76 10.53
CA ARG A 51 -8.27 -14.20 10.70
C ARG A 51 -8.78 -14.85 9.43
N PHE A 52 -9.77 -14.26 8.76
CA PHE A 52 -10.28 -14.78 7.48
C PHE A 52 -9.21 -14.79 6.39
N ILE A 53 -8.35 -13.77 6.33
CA ILE A 53 -7.22 -13.75 5.39
C ILE A 53 -6.26 -14.91 5.65
N ARG A 54 -5.90 -15.17 6.92
CA ARG A 54 -5.01 -16.28 7.31
C ARG A 54 -5.62 -17.68 7.12
N TRP A 55 -6.95 -17.78 7.06
CA TRP A 55 -7.63 -19.04 6.77
C TRP A 55 -7.72 -19.37 5.28
N ARG A 56 -7.36 -18.42 4.41
CA ARG A 56 -7.25 -18.72 2.99
C ARG A 56 -6.13 -19.76 2.76
N PRO A 57 -6.36 -20.77 1.91
CA PRO A 57 -5.29 -21.68 1.50
C PRO A 57 -4.10 -20.91 0.94
N SER A 58 -2.89 -21.42 1.15
CA SER A 58 -1.70 -20.87 0.50
C SER A 58 -1.82 -21.07 -1.01
N GLU A 59 -1.63 -19.99 -1.78
CA GLU A 59 -1.62 -20.04 -3.24
C GLU A 59 -0.30 -20.59 -3.81
N GLY A 60 0.72 -20.78 -2.96
CA GLY A 60 2.05 -21.23 -3.38
C GLY A 60 2.92 -20.10 -3.95
N ILE A 61 4.11 -20.46 -4.44
CA ILE A 61 4.97 -19.54 -5.18
C ILE A 61 4.50 -19.52 -6.64
N ASP A 62 4.41 -18.33 -7.22
CA ASP A 62 4.04 -18.15 -8.62
C ASP A 62 5.30 -18.16 -9.49
N ASP A 63 5.45 -19.19 -10.33
CA ASP A 63 6.62 -19.43 -11.18
C ASP A 63 6.87 -18.33 -12.23
N ARG A 64 5.95 -17.36 -12.37
CA ARG A 64 6.12 -16.21 -13.27
C ARG A 64 6.96 -15.08 -12.65
N PHE A 65 7.20 -15.12 -11.35
CA PHE A 65 7.93 -14.09 -10.62
C PHE A 65 9.23 -14.64 -10.04
N LEU A 66 10.29 -13.86 -10.17
CA LEU A 66 11.55 -14.08 -9.47
C LEU A 66 11.74 -12.95 -8.47
N VAL A 67 11.96 -13.31 -7.20
CA VAL A 67 12.35 -12.36 -6.16
C VAL A 67 13.82 -12.59 -5.85
N VAL A 68 14.64 -11.58 -6.09
CA VAL A 68 16.04 -11.55 -5.69
C VAL A 68 16.12 -10.75 -4.39
N GLY A 69 16.30 -11.46 -3.28
CA GLY A 69 16.52 -10.85 -1.97
C GLY A 69 18.00 -10.62 -1.71
N VAL A 70 18.29 -9.73 -0.76
CA VAL A 70 19.63 -9.57 -0.18
C VAL A 70 19.49 -9.90 1.30
N ASP A 71 20.22 -10.90 1.76
CA ASP A 71 20.23 -11.31 3.16
C ASP A 71 21.59 -11.05 3.84
N GLU A 72 21.68 -11.41 5.12
CA GLU A 72 22.90 -11.21 5.92
C GLU A 72 24.08 -12.04 5.39
N THR A 73 23.82 -13.19 4.76
CA THR A 73 24.85 -14.02 4.14
C THR A 73 25.43 -13.34 2.92
N ASP A 74 24.59 -12.70 2.11
CA ASP A 74 25.03 -11.95 0.93
C ASP A 74 25.91 -10.76 1.33
N ILE A 75 25.46 -9.97 2.32
CA ILE A 75 26.23 -8.88 2.92
C ILE A 75 27.57 -9.42 3.45
N GLN A 76 27.49 -10.56 4.16
CA GLN A 76 28.58 -11.41 4.64
C GLN A 76 29.67 -11.69 3.62
N THR A 77 29.21 -12.13 2.46
CA THR A 77 30.03 -12.74 1.41
C THR A 77 30.62 -11.68 0.50
N LEU A 78 29.85 -10.62 0.22
CA LEU A 78 30.28 -9.50 -0.61
C LEU A 78 31.14 -8.50 0.17
N ASP A 79 31.02 -8.47 1.51
CA ASP A 79 31.62 -7.43 2.37
C ASP A 79 31.14 -6.02 1.99
N GLU A 80 29.87 -5.92 1.58
CA GLU A 80 29.23 -4.69 1.10
C GLU A 80 27.94 -4.41 1.86
N TYR A 81 27.89 -3.29 2.57
CA TYR A 81 26.64 -2.76 3.09
C TYR A 81 26.68 -1.23 3.22
N PRO A 82 25.80 -0.49 2.52
CA PRO A 82 24.88 -0.96 1.48
C PRO A 82 25.60 -1.58 0.27
N LEU A 83 24.91 -2.43 -0.51
CA LEU A 83 25.46 -2.94 -1.77
C LEU A 83 25.87 -1.79 -2.69
N HIS A 84 27.04 -1.92 -3.32
CA HIS A 84 27.57 -0.91 -4.23
C HIS A 84 26.75 -0.80 -5.54
N ASP A 85 26.88 0.34 -6.22
CA ASP A 85 26.12 0.63 -7.44
C ASP A 85 26.54 -0.28 -8.62
N ASP A 86 27.80 -0.69 -8.70
CA ASP A 86 28.30 -1.66 -9.69
C ASP A 86 27.74 -3.07 -9.46
N THR A 87 27.69 -3.54 -8.22
CA THR A 87 27.05 -4.82 -7.86
C THR A 87 25.60 -4.87 -8.33
N ILE A 88 24.85 -3.78 -8.15
CA ILE A 88 23.46 -3.68 -8.66
C ILE A 88 23.42 -3.59 -10.19
N ALA A 89 24.34 -2.84 -10.81
CA ALA A 89 24.39 -2.75 -12.27
C ALA A 89 24.64 -4.12 -12.91
N ASP A 90 25.56 -4.90 -12.35
CA ASP A 90 25.90 -6.24 -12.82
C ASP A 90 24.73 -7.22 -12.62
N LEU A 91 24.06 -7.17 -11.46
CA LEU A 91 22.83 -7.93 -11.21
C LEU A 91 21.73 -7.59 -12.24
N LEU A 92 21.50 -6.30 -12.50
CA LEU A 92 20.48 -5.86 -13.46
C LEU A 92 20.85 -6.29 -14.89
N ALA A 93 22.12 -6.25 -15.25
CA ALA A 93 22.60 -6.72 -16.56
C ALA A 93 22.40 -8.23 -16.70
N GLU A 94 22.70 -9.01 -15.66
CA GLU A 94 22.46 -10.45 -15.64
C GLU A 94 20.96 -10.76 -15.77
N LEU A 95 20.10 -10.13 -14.98
CA LEU A 95 18.64 -10.32 -15.07
C LEU A 95 18.09 -9.95 -16.45
N GLN A 96 18.60 -8.88 -17.07
CA GLN A 96 18.21 -8.51 -18.43
C GLN A 96 18.55 -9.58 -19.48
N SER A 97 19.64 -10.32 -19.30
CA SER A 97 20.05 -11.38 -20.24
C SER A 97 19.02 -12.50 -20.37
N TYR A 98 18.19 -12.70 -19.33
CA TYR A 98 17.08 -13.66 -19.33
C TYR A 98 15.80 -13.13 -20.00
N ASN A 99 15.84 -11.92 -20.57
CA ASN A 99 14.73 -11.28 -21.29
C ASN A 99 13.40 -11.23 -20.49
N PRO A 100 13.40 -10.74 -19.23
CA PRO A 100 12.18 -10.60 -18.43
C PRO A 100 11.25 -9.55 -19.05
N ARG A 101 9.96 -9.63 -18.71
CA ARG A 101 8.98 -8.61 -19.15
C ARG A 101 9.21 -7.26 -18.46
N VAL A 102 9.55 -7.28 -17.17
CA VAL A 102 9.80 -6.11 -16.31
C VAL A 102 10.79 -6.53 -15.22
N ILE A 103 11.64 -5.60 -14.80
CA ILE A 103 12.50 -5.72 -13.62
C ILE A 103 12.16 -4.55 -12.69
N ALA A 104 11.77 -4.85 -11.46
CA ALA A 104 11.51 -3.84 -10.44
C ALA A 104 12.67 -3.82 -9.43
N LEU A 105 13.31 -2.67 -9.24
CA LEU A 105 14.33 -2.47 -8.23
C LEU A 105 13.72 -1.76 -7.01
N ASP A 106 13.48 -2.53 -5.95
CA ASP A 106 12.98 -2.05 -4.65
C ASP A 106 14.13 -1.84 -3.64
N ILE A 107 15.18 -1.16 -4.10
CA ILE A 107 16.30 -0.74 -3.25
C ILE A 107 16.60 0.72 -3.60
N ALA A 108 16.58 1.59 -2.59
CA ALA A 108 16.88 3.01 -2.79
C ALA A 108 18.31 3.24 -3.29
N ARG A 109 18.43 4.09 -4.32
CA ARG A 109 19.70 4.43 -5.00
C ARG A 109 19.85 5.92 -5.26
N ASP A 110 19.26 6.74 -4.39
CA ASP A 110 19.34 8.20 -4.42
C ASP A 110 20.75 8.71 -4.05
N VAL A 111 21.44 8.02 -3.14
CA VAL A 111 22.83 8.27 -2.75
C VAL A 111 23.78 7.27 -3.42
N PRO A 112 24.88 7.72 -4.04
CA PRO A 112 25.89 6.82 -4.60
C PRO A 112 26.46 5.85 -3.55
N GLN A 113 26.62 4.58 -3.93
CA GLN A 113 27.27 3.55 -3.13
C GLN A 113 28.46 2.99 -3.92
N GLY A 114 29.63 2.90 -3.28
CA GLY A 114 30.87 2.54 -3.97
C GLY A 114 31.50 3.71 -4.71
N ASP A 115 32.13 3.43 -5.86
CA ASP A 115 32.86 4.43 -6.65
C ASP A 115 31.98 5.12 -7.73
N GLU A 116 32.53 6.16 -8.34
CA GLU A 116 31.85 6.94 -9.38
C GLU A 116 31.62 6.12 -10.67
N ALA A 117 32.51 5.17 -10.98
CA ALA A 117 32.38 4.32 -12.16
C ALA A 117 31.20 3.35 -12.04
N GLY A 118 30.98 2.78 -10.85
CA GLY A 118 29.81 1.95 -10.54
C GLY A 118 28.52 2.75 -10.60
N ARG A 119 28.53 3.98 -10.06
CA ARG A 119 27.40 4.92 -10.17
C ARG A 119 27.00 5.20 -11.62
N ASP A 120 27.98 5.44 -12.47
CA ASP A 120 27.76 5.71 -13.89
C ASP A 120 27.25 4.47 -14.63
N ARG A 121 27.81 3.28 -14.34
CA ARG A 121 27.33 2.01 -14.89
C ARG A 121 25.88 1.72 -14.51
N LEU A 122 25.50 1.96 -13.25
CA LEU A 122 24.12 1.82 -12.80
C LEU A 122 23.20 2.77 -13.57
N ARG A 123 23.61 4.05 -13.71
CA ARG A 123 22.85 5.05 -14.47
C ARG A 123 22.62 4.61 -15.91
N GLU A 124 23.66 4.13 -16.58
CA GLU A 124 23.58 3.67 -17.97
C GLU A 124 22.69 2.43 -18.11
N THR A 125 22.81 1.47 -17.19
CA THR A 125 22.01 0.25 -17.17
C THR A 125 20.52 0.55 -17.03
N VAL A 126 20.17 1.45 -16.10
CA VAL A 126 18.79 1.87 -15.84
C VAL A 126 18.23 2.73 -16.98
N ALA A 127 19.03 3.67 -17.50
CA ALA A 127 18.60 4.54 -18.59
C ALA A 127 18.41 3.77 -19.91
N GLY A 128 19.30 2.80 -20.17
CA GLY A 128 19.34 2.02 -21.40
C GLY A 128 18.29 0.90 -21.53
N SER A 129 17.57 0.57 -20.46
CA SER A 129 16.57 -0.50 -20.47
C SER A 129 15.14 0.04 -20.43
N ASP A 130 14.27 -0.42 -21.33
CA ASP A 130 12.84 -0.11 -21.33
C ASP A 130 12.03 -0.92 -20.31
N ARG A 131 12.67 -1.85 -19.61
CA ARG A 131 12.02 -2.82 -18.71
C ARG A 131 12.35 -2.61 -17.23
N ILE A 132 13.31 -1.75 -16.91
CA ILE A 132 13.70 -1.46 -15.54
C ILE A 132 12.82 -0.34 -14.99
N ILE A 133 12.11 -0.67 -13.91
CA ILE A 133 11.35 0.26 -13.10
C ILE A 133 12.07 0.36 -11.76
N THR A 134 12.32 1.57 -11.29
CA THR A 134 12.91 1.78 -9.96
C THR A 134 11.94 2.51 -9.07
N VAL A 135 12.14 2.38 -7.76
CA VAL A 135 11.23 2.97 -6.79
C VAL A 135 11.79 4.28 -6.23
N CYS A 136 10.89 5.17 -5.88
CA CYS A 136 11.15 6.24 -4.95
C CYS A 136 10.46 5.99 -3.62
N LEU A 137 10.90 6.71 -2.59
CA LEU A 137 10.14 6.83 -1.34
C LEU A 137 9.41 8.16 -1.36
N LEU A 138 8.10 8.15 -1.11
CA LEU A 138 7.30 9.37 -1.09
C LEU A 138 7.71 10.29 0.07
N SER A 139 7.64 11.60 -0.14
CA SER A 139 7.84 12.56 0.95
C SER A 139 6.70 12.53 1.96
N SER A 140 6.98 13.04 3.16
CA SER A 140 6.03 13.30 4.23
C SER A 140 6.43 14.58 4.97
N GLU A 141 5.60 15.03 5.91
CA GLU A 141 5.93 16.17 6.78
C GLU A 141 7.24 16.00 7.57
N ARG A 142 7.71 14.76 7.72
CA ARG A 142 8.90 14.41 8.53
C ARG A 142 10.06 13.87 7.71
N SER A 143 9.85 13.55 6.43
CA SER A 143 10.85 12.94 5.58
C SER A 143 10.77 13.51 4.17
N PRO A 144 11.91 13.86 3.55
CA PRO A 144 11.97 14.29 2.16
C PRO A 144 11.68 13.16 1.16
N GLY A 145 11.59 11.90 1.60
CA GLY A 145 11.55 10.75 0.70
C GLY A 145 12.93 10.44 0.11
N ALA A 146 12.94 9.62 -0.94
CA ALA A 146 14.15 9.22 -1.66
C ALA A 146 13.88 9.24 -3.16
N ALA A 147 14.85 9.71 -3.94
CA ALA A 147 14.75 9.73 -5.39
C ALA A 147 14.83 8.31 -5.98
N PRO A 148 14.27 8.08 -7.19
CA PRO A 148 14.53 6.85 -7.93
C PRO A 148 16.02 6.71 -8.26
N ALA A 149 16.41 5.50 -8.67
CA ALA A 149 17.78 5.22 -9.08
C ALA A 149 18.23 6.17 -10.21
N PRO A 150 19.53 6.50 -10.31
CA PRO A 150 20.02 7.42 -11.32
C PRO A 150 19.66 6.92 -12.73
N GLY A 151 19.28 7.84 -13.63
CA GLY A 151 18.95 7.50 -15.02
C GLY A 151 17.54 6.95 -15.22
N THR A 152 16.73 6.80 -14.17
CA THR A 152 15.32 6.38 -14.29
C THR A 152 14.47 7.47 -14.96
N PRO A 153 13.82 7.20 -16.11
CA PRO A 153 12.84 8.11 -16.70
C PRO A 153 11.57 8.22 -15.86
N ASN A 154 10.87 9.36 -15.92
CA ASN A 154 9.69 9.63 -15.08
C ASN A 154 8.53 8.64 -15.25
N ASP A 155 8.38 8.02 -16.42
CA ASP A 155 7.37 7.01 -16.72
C ASP A 155 7.76 5.59 -16.25
N ARG A 156 8.97 5.43 -15.68
CA ARG A 156 9.50 4.17 -15.11
C ARG A 156 9.81 4.28 -13.62
N VAL A 157 9.04 5.11 -12.90
CA VAL A 157 9.17 5.29 -11.45
C VAL A 157 7.94 4.70 -10.74
N GLY A 158 8.18 3.76 -9.85
CA GLY A 158 7.21 3.30 -8.84
C GLY A 158 7.47 3.95 -7.48
N PHE A 159 6.69 3.57 -6.47
CA PHE A 159 6.94 3.96 -5.08
C PHE A 159 6.92 2.75 -4.15
N ALA A 160 7.71 2.81 -3.07
CA ALA A 160 7.92 1.72 -2.10
C ALA A 160 7.29 2.05 -0.73
N ASP A 161 6.06 2.56 -0.74
CA ASP A 161 5.37 3.05 0.45
C ASP A 161 4.17 2.18 0.82
N PHE A 162 4.15 1.73 2.07
CA PHE A 162 3.01 1.00 2.65
C PHE A 162 2.30 1.86 3.69
N HIS A 163 0.96 1.89 3.60
CA HIS A 163 0.17 2.48 4.67
C HIS A 163 0.03 1.48 5.82
N GLN A 164 0.69 1.80 6.94
CA GLN A 164 0.61 1.01 8.15
C GLN A 164 -0.52 1.53 9.04
N ASP A 165 -1.42 0.64 9.45
CA ASP A 165 -2.46 0.99 10.41
C ASP A 165 -1.85 1.30 11.78
N PRO A 166 -2.55 2.01 12.69
CA PRO A 166 -2.02 2.37 14.01
C PRO A 166 -1.50 1.18 14.85
N SER A 167 -2.00 -0.03 14.57
CA SER A 167 -1.55 -1.27 15.20
C SER A 167 -0.26 -1.86 14.61
N GLY A 168 0.39 -1.20 13.66
CA GLY A 168 1.59 -1.68 12.98
C GLY A 168 1.32 -2.69 11.85
N VAL A 169 0.05 -2.98 11.55
CA VAL A 169 -0.31 -4.00 10.54
C VAL A 169 -0.56 -3.33 9.20
N VAL A 170 0.00 -3.89 8.14
CA VAL A 170 -0.25 -3.46 6.77
C VAL A 170 -1.44 -4.26 6.22
N ARG A 171 -2.56 -3.56 5.97
CA ARG A 171 -3.79 -4.16 5.39
C ARG A 171 -4.15 -3.59 4.02
N ARG A 172 -3.54 -2.46 3.65
CA ARG A 172 -3.85 -1.68 2.47
C ARG A 172 -2.58 -1.42 1.67
N THR A 173 -2.67 -1.58 0.37
CA THR A 173 -1.65 -1.10 -0.57
C THR A 173 -2.13 0.18 -1.23
N ILE A 174 -1.19 1.06 -1.54
CA ILE A 174 -1.48 2.31 -2.24
C ILE A 174 -1.36 2.01 -3.75
N LEU A 175 -2.38 2.37 -4.53
CA LEU A 175 -2.37 2.21 -5.99
C LEU A 175 -1.88 3.47 -6.71
N ALA A 176 -2.20 4.63 -6.13
CA ALA A 176 -1.75 5.93 -6.59
C ALA A 176 -1.62 6.84 -5.38
N SER A 177 -0.60 7.69 -5.38
CA SER A 177 -0.37 8.66 -4.31
C SER A 177 -0.02 10.01 -4.90
N ILE A 178 -0.40 11.05 -4.17
CA ILE A 178 0.04 12.40 -4.42
C ILE A 178 0.98 12.72 -3.24
N PRO A 179 2.31 12.78 -3.47
CA PRO A 179 3.24 13.04 -2.37
C PRO A 179 2.97 14.42 -1.77
N PRO A 180 2.84 14.54 -0.44
CA PRO A 180 2.85 15.85 0.21
C PRO A 180 4.20 16.53 -0.01
N PRO A 181 4.24 17.87 -0.01
CA PRO A 181 5.50 18.58 -0.18
C PRO A 181 6.47 18.21 0.95
N PRO A 182 7.79 18.09 0.66
CA PRO A 182 8.80 17.79 1.67
C PRO A 182 8.96 18.97 2.66
N PRO A 183 9.67 18.76 3.78
CA PRO A 183 9.96 19.83 4.73
C PRO A 183 10.58 21.06 4.07
N ALA A 184 10.29 22.26 4.59
CA ALA A 184 10.83 23.50 4.06
C ALA A 184 12.37 23.48 4.01
N ASN A 185 12.94 24.02 2.93
CA ASN A 185 14.40 24.12 2.68
C ASN A 185 15.14 22.80 2.41
N TRP A 186 14.46 21.75 1.93
CA TRP A 186 15.15 20.52 1.51
C TRP A 186 16.06 20.77 0.28
N PRO A 187 17.34 20.37 0.30
CA PRO A 187 18.33 20.81 -0.70
C PRO A 187 18.17 20.17 -2.08
N ARG A 188 17.51 19.01 -2.20
CA ARG A 188 17.34 18.30 -3.47
C ARG A 188 15.93 17.77 -3.62
N LEU A 189 15.11 18.47 -4.39
CA LEU A 189 13.79 17.99 -4.80
C LEU A 189 13.94 16.98 -5.93
N HIS A 190 13.10 15.95 -5.92
CA HIS A 190 12.99 14.95 -6.98
C HIS A 190 11.53 14.75 -7.40
N PHE A 191 11.32 13.97 -8.46
CA PHE A 191 9.99 13.69 -9.04
C PHE A 191 8.95 13.31 -7.96
N CYS A 192 9.31 12.42 -7.04
CA CYS A 192 8.43 11.97 -5.95
C CYS A 192 8.19 12.98 -4.81
N ASN A 193 8.58 14.24 -4.98
CA ASN A 193 8.22 15.34 -4.09
C ASN A 193 7.13 16.25 -4.65
N ASN A 194 6.73 16.07 -5.92
CA ASN A 194 5.83 17.01 -6.59
C ASN A 194 4.66 16.29 -7.25
N ALA A 195 3.45 16.67 -6.83
CA ALA A 195 2.17 16.25 -7.37
C ALA A 195 1.89 16.72 -8.83
N GLN A 196 2.68 17.66 -9.34
CA GLN A 196 2.33 18.47 -10.52
C GLN A 196 3.26 18.29 -11.73
N GLN A 197 4.02 17.20 -11.81
CA GLN A 197 4.81 16.86 -13.01
C GLN A 197 4.18 15.70 -13.77
#